data_AF-A0AAP6ZI13-F1
#
_entry.id   AF-A0AAP6ZI13-F1
#
_cell.length_a   1.000
_cell.length_b   1.000
_cell.length_c   1.000
_cell.angle_alpha   90.00
_cell.angle_beta   90.00
_cell.angle_gamma   90.00
#
_symmetry.space_group_name_H-M   'P 1'
#
loop_
_entity.id
_entity.type
_entity.pdbx_description
1 polymer ?
#
loop_
_entity_poly.entity_id
_entity_poly.type
_entity_poly.pdbx_seq_one_letter_code
_entity_poly.pdbx_strand_id
1 'polypeptide(L)'
;MSVNTQYIQQEVLKILNQIALPEKLSKEEMDECWQQLNQLQVLSQVEISSLDFKGTTSPLDESITIRNRGDMTADISGWHIQAGSPDQQYIFPEHTFLSPFEYIKIDTSGKSEHSFGSNQPVWNNRGDLGTLVNHHGQTVSSFIYGDKAHPHAIISHVNYDGKEFRSEGDEYVEIHNTSEYTLDLSQWRLEALLNDNCFVFPEDTQLAPLTSLRVFTNKASLEDNEYSFNSPTALWNNDGGGCKLIDYQDREVSSYNY
;
A
#
# COMPACT_ATOMS: atom_id res chain seq x y z
N MET A 1 -11.08 6.66 4.30
CA MET A 1 -11.35 6.51 2.85
C MET A 1 -10.47 7.47 2.10
N SER A 2 -9.75 6.98 1.09
CA SER A 2 -8.72 7.78 0.43
C SER A 2 -9.25 8.87 -0.47
N VAL A 3 -8.42 9.88 -0.77
CA VAL A 3 -8.76 10.97 -1.71
C VAL A 3 -9.19 10.40 -3.08
N ASN A 4 -8.46 9.42 -3.62
CA ASN A 4 -8.82 8.79 -4.89
C ASN A 4 -10.16 8.04 -4.78
N THR A 5 -10.38 7.28 -3.69
CA THR A 5 -11.68 6.61 -3.46
C THR A 5 -12.84 7.62 -3.33
N GLN A 6 -12.63 8.73 -2.63
CA GLN A 6 -13.63 9.79 -2.51
C GLN A 6 -13.94 10.44 -3.86
N TYR A 7 -12.92 10.72 -4.66
CA TYR A 7 -13.07 11.25 -6.02
C TYR A 7 -13.89 10.29 -6.89
N ILE A 8 -13.51 9.01 -6.93
CA ILE A 8 -14.23 7.98 -7.70
C ILE A 8 -15.68 7.90 -7.25
N GLN A 9 -15.95 7.87 -5.95
CA GLN A 9 -17.31 7.81 -5.42
C GLN A 9 -18.14 9.03 -5.83
N GLN A 10 -17.56 10.23 -5.77
CA GLN A 10 -18.24 11.47 -6.18
C GLN A 10 -18.56 11.48 -7.67
N GLU A 11 -17.61 11.08 -8.53
CA GLU A 11 -17.83 11.04 -9.97
C GLU A 11 -18.85 9.95 -10.38
N VAL A 12 -18.78 8.76 -9.77
CA VAL A 12 -19.81 7.73 -9.98
C VAL A 12 -21.19 8.26 -9.62
N LEU A 13 -21.35 8.94 -8.47
CA LEU A 13 -22.63 9.51 -8.07
C LEU A 13 -23.14 10.59 -9.04
N LYS A 14 -22.24 11.42 -9.60
CA LYS A 14 -22.63 12.41 -10.63
C LYS A 14 -23.19 11.72 -11.87
N ILE A 15 -22.52 10.68 -12.35
CA ILE A 15 -22.95 9.93 -13.54
C ILE A 15 -24.29 9.22 -13.29
N LEU A 16 -24.43 8.57 -12.13
CA LEU A 16 -25.68 7.91 -11.76
C LEU A 16 -26.85 8.90 -11.65
N ASN A 17 -26.61 10.10 -11.12
CA ASN A 17 -27.64 11.15 -11.06
C ASN A 17 -28.05 11.64 -12.46
N GLN A 18 -27.10 11.74 -13.40
CA GLN A 18 -27.41 12.07 -14.80
C GLN A 18 -28.28 10.98 -15.46
N ILE A 19 -27.95 9.70 -15.24
CA ILE A 19 -28.71 8.56 -15.75
C ILE A 19 -30.12 8.49 -15.14
N ALA A 20 -30.28 8.92 -13.89
CA ALA A 20 -31.54 8.88 -13.15
C ALA A 20 -32.53 10.00 -13.52
N LEU A 21 -32.14 10.97 -14.38
CA LEU A 21 -33.03 12.04 -14.81
C LEU A 21 -34.25 11.48 -15.58
N PRO A 22 -35.42 12.15 -15.49
CA PRO A 22 -36.64 11.68 -16.15
C PRO A 22 -36.59 11.81 -17.68
N GLU A 23 -35.69 12.63 -18.21
CA GLU A 23 -35.45 12.77 -19.65
C GLU A 23 -34.66 11.56 -20.17
N LYS A 24 -35.11 10.99 -21.29
CA LYS A 24 -34.44 9.85 -21.88
C LYS A 24 -33.14 10.29 -22.54
N LEU A 25 -32.01 9.81 -22.03
CA LEU A 25 -30.71 9.96 -22.68
C LEU A 25 -30.73 9.34 -24.08
N SER A 26 -30.10 10.04 -25.02
CA SER A 26 -29.73 9.50 -26.32
C SER A 26 -28.74 8.34 -26.17
N LYS A 27 -28.52 7.60 -27.26
CA LYS A 27 -27.57 6.48 -27.22
C LYS A 27 -26.15 7.01 -26.98
N GLU A 28 -25.79 8.10 -27.62
CA GLU A 28 -24.49 8.75 -27.53
C GLU A 28 -24.21 9.23 -26.10
N GLU A 29 -25.18 9.87 -25.44
CA GLU A 29 -25.04 10.31 -24.04
C GLU A 29 -24.90 9.13 -23.06
N MET A 30 -25.60 8.02 -23.33
CA MET A 30 -25.45 6.80 -22.53
C MET A 30 -24.07 6.16 -22.73
N ASP A 31 -23.57 6.13 -23.97
CA ASP A 31 -22.25 5.62 -24.30
C ASP A 31 -21.15 6.46 -23.61
N GLU A 32 -21.31 7.79 -23.55
CA GLU A 32 -20.41 8.68 -22.79
C GLU A 32 -20.41 8.38 -21.29
N CYS A 33 -21.58 8.14 -20.68
CA CYS A 33 -21.68 7.75 -19.27
C CYS A 33 -20.91 6.44 -19.01
N TRP A 34 -21.04 5.45 -19.90
CA TRP A 34 -20.30 4.19 -19.78
C TRP A 34 -18.79 4.39 -19.91
N GLN A 35 -18.34 5.24 -20.84
CA GLN A 35 -16.92 5.55 -20.97
C GLN A 35 -16.35 6.18 -19.69
N GLN A 36 -17.08 7.11 -19.07
CA GLN A 36 -16.65 7.71 -17.81
C GLN A 36 -16.63 6.69 -16.66
N LEU A 37 -17.65 5.83 -16.53
CA LEU A 37 -17.65 4.77 -15.53
C LEU A 37 -16.48 3.80 -15.72
N ASN A 38 -16.17 3.45 -16.98
CA ASN A 38 -15.01 2.60 -17.29
C ASN A 38 -13.70 3.27 -16.88
N GLN A 39 -13.52 4.57 -17.16
CA GLN A 39 -12.33 5.32 -16.71
C GLN A 39 -12.19 5.31 -15.19
N LEU A 40 -13.28 5.53 -14.46
CA LEU A 40 -13.28 5.47 -12.99
C LEU A 40 -12.95 4.07 -12.47
N GLN A 41 -13.45 3.03 -13.14
CA GLN A 41 -13.11 1.64 -12.82
C GLN A 41 -11.61 1.37 -13.05
N VAL A 42 -11.00 1.84 -14.15
CA VAL A 42 -9.54 1.74 -14.37
C VAL A 42 -8.75 2.36 -13.22
N LEU A 43 -9.13 3.57 -12.77
CA LEU A 43 -8.47 4.26 -11.65
C LEU A 43 -8.56 3.51 -10.32
N SER A 44 -9.52 2.60 -10.18
CA SER A 44 -9.75 1.81 -8.97
C SER A 44 -9.01 0.46 -8.93
N GLN A 45 -8.61 -0.05 -10.11
CA GLN A 45 -8.06 -1.40 -10.25
C GLN A 45 -6.58 -1.42 -10.64
N VAL A 46 -6.03 -0.33 -11.19
CA VAL A 46 -4.60 -0.21 -11.46
C VAL A 46 -3.90 0.34 -10.23
N GLU A 47 -2.93 -0.39 -9.70
CA GLU A 47 -2.19 -0.03 -8.49
C GLU A 47 -0.69 -0.31 -8.62
N ILE A 48 0.12 0.36 -7.80
CA ILE A 48 1.49 -0.10 -7.53
C ILE A 48 1.38 -1.28 -6.58
N SER A 49 1.84 -2.45 -7.01
CA SER A 49 1.75 -3.69 -6.23
C SER A 49 3.02 -3.99 -5.43
N SER A 50 4.18 -3.50 -5.86
CA SER A 50 5.43 -3.66 -5.12
C SER A 50 6.51 -2.68 -5.57
N LEU A 51 7.49 -2.44 -4.70
CA LEU A 51 8.65 -1.60 -4.95
C LEU A 51 9.89 -2.24 -4.32
N ASP A 52 10.78 -2.77 -5.16
CA ASP A 52 12.09 -3.31 -4.75
C ASP A 52 13.13 -2.19 -4.85
N PHE A 53 13.44 -1.57 -3.72
CA PHE A 53 14.39 -0.46 -3.61
C PHE A 53 15.81 -0.87 -3.26
N LYS A 54 16.06 -2.15 -2.93
CA LYS A 54 17.42 -2.64 -2.65
C LYS A 54 18.07 -3.21 -3.92
N GLY A 55 17.23 -3.73 -4.81
CA GLY A 55 17.67 -4.57 -5.91
C GLY A 55 18.11 -5.95 -5.41
N THR A 56 18.00 -6.95 -6.27
CA THR A 56 18.31 -8.35 -5.90
C THR A 56 19.79 -8.70 -6.10
N THR A 57 20.36 -8.35 -7.26
CA THR A 57 21.77 -8.68 -7.60
C THR A 57 22.63 -7.42 -7.72
N SER A 58 22.01 -6.29 -8.06
CA SER A 58 22.65 -4.98 -8.19
C SER A 58 21.69 -3.89 -7.73
N PRO A 59 22.17 -2.76 -7.18
CA PRO A 59 21.37 -1.55 -6.98
C PRO A 59 20.74 -0.99 -8.27
N LEU A 60 21.18 -1.47 -9.44
CA LEU A 60 20.58 -1.11 -10.74
C LEU A 60 19.44 -2.04 -11.17
N ASP A 61 19.12 -3.04 -10.34
CA ASP A 61 18.00 -3.97 -10.55
C ASP A 61 16.77 -3.57 -9.70
N GLU A 62 16.82 -2.42 -9.01
CA GLU A 62 15.66 -1.85 -8.33
C GLU A 62 14.51 -1.67 -9.31
N SER A 63 13.29 -1.84 -8.82
CA SER A 63 12.11 -1.86 -9.67
C SER A 63 10.83 -1.51 -8.94
N ILE A 64 9.87 -1.03 -9.72
CA ILE A 64 8.50 -0.84 -9.28
C ILE A 64 7.58 -1.67 -10.16
N THR A 65 6.60 -2.33 -9.55
CA THR A 65 5.63 -3.14 -10.26
C THR A 65 4.26 -2.51 -10.14
N ILE A 66 3.60 -2.30 -11.27
CA ILE A 66 2.19 -1.95 -11.34
C ILE A 66 1.39 -3.14 -11.81
N ARG A 67 0.18 -3.29 -11.28
CA ARG A 67 -0.72 -4.40 -11.59
C ARG A 67 -2.12 -3.89 -11.83
N ASN A 68 -2.80 -4.54 -12.77
CA ASN A 68 -4.24 -4.44 -12.90
C ASN A 68 -4.89 -5.56 -12.09
N ARG A 69 -5.57 -5.25 -11.00
CA ARG A 69 -6.25 -6.26 -10.16
C ARG A 69 -7.69 -6.56 -10.57
N GLY A 70 -8.20 -5.89 -11.60
CA GLY A 70 -9.60 -5.97 -12.02
C GLY A 70 -9.78 -6.66 -13.37
N ASP A 71 -11.05 -6.82 -13.77
CA ASP A 71 -11.45 -7.59 -14.95
C ASP A 71 -11.46 -6.80 -16.27
N MET A 72 -11.20 -5.50 -16.23
CA MET A 72 -11.19 -4.64 -17.42
C MET A 72 -9.77 -4.36 -17.89
N THR A 73 -9.50 -4.40 -19.20
CA THR A 73 -8.21 -3.90 -19.72
C THR A 73 -8.09 -2.40 -19.49
N ALA A 74 -6.97 -1.97 -18.92
CA ALA A 74 -6.66 -0.56 -18.69
C ALA A 74 -5.77 -0.02 -19.81
N ASP A 75 -6.16 1.10 -20.43
CA ASP A 75 -5.24 1.90 -21.23
C ASP A 75 -4.47 2.83 -20.30
N ILE A 76 -3.16 2.60 -20.19
CA ILE A 76 -2.25 3.39 -19.35
C ILE A 76 -1.29 4.23 -20.19
N SER A 77 -1.59 4.43 -21.47
CA SER A 77 -0.81 5.30 -22.36
C SER A 77 -0.67 6.71 -21.77
N GLY A 78 0.56 7.22 -21.72
CA GLY A 78 0.86 8.54 -21.18
C GLY A 78 0.71 8.69 -19.66
N TRP A 79 0.34 7.62 -18.94
CA TRP A 79 0.50 7.59 -17.48
C TRP A 79 2.00 7.62 -17.15
N HIS A 80 2.34 7.95 -15.91
CA HIS A 80 3.74 7.94 -15.50
C HIS A 80 3.94 7.51 -14.05
N ILE A 81 5.10 6.93 -13.80
CA ILE A 81 5.66 6.75 -12.45
C ILE A 81 6.49 7.98 -12.13
N GLN A 82 6.25 8.58 -10.97
CA GLN A 82 7.14 9.54 -10.33
C GLN A 82 7.86 8.85 -9.17
N ALA A 83 9.19 8.84 -9.20
CA ALA A 83 10.03 8.09 -8.28
C ALA A 83 10.81 9.05 -7.37
N GLY A 84 10.27 9.36 -6.19
CA GLY A 84 10.96 10.10 -5.13
C GLY A 84 11.24 11.59 -5.37
N SER A 85 11.77 11.94 -6.55
CA SER A 85 12.09 13.28 -7.02
C SER A 85 11.31 13.62 -8.30
N PRO A 86 10.87 14.88 -8.52
CA PRO A 86 10.07 15.25 -9.70
C PRO A 86 10.77 15.06 -11.06
N ASP A 87 12.10 14.99 -11.09
CA ASP A 87 12.91 14.76 -12.28
C ASP A 87 13.11 13.28 -12.61
N GLN A 88 12.79 12.38 -11.68
CA GLN A 88 12.87 10.93 -11.85
C GLN A 88 11.49 10.38 -12.23
N GLN A 89 11.21 10.36 -13.53
CA GLN A 89 9.94 9.91 -14.06
C GLN A 89 10.09 8.86 -15.17
N TYR A 90 9.13 7.95 -15.24
CA TYR A 90 8.95 7.02 -16.34
C TYR A 90 7.55 7.19 -16.93
N ILE A 91 7.45 7.51 -18.22
CA ILE A 91 6.16 7.70 -18.92
C ILE A 91 5.88 6.44 -19.74
N PHE A 92 4.69 5.86 -19.57
CA PHE A 92 4.24 4.72 -20.36
C PHE A 92 4.07 5.15 -21.83
N PRO A 93 4.66 4.41 -22.79
CA PRO A 93 4.51 4.69 -24.21
C PRO A 93 3.05 4.68 -24.66
N GLU A 94 2.79 5.32 -25.79
CA GLU A 94 1.50 5.18 -26.48
C GLU A 94 1.20 3.72 -26.79
N HIS A 95 -0.09 3.36 -26.72
CA HIS A 95 -0.59 1.99 -26.93
C HIS A 95 -0.13 0.99 -25.87
N THR A 96 0.06 1.43 -24.63
CA THR A 96 0.33 0.54 -23.49
C THR A 96 -0.98 0.13 -22.83
N PHE A 97 -1.33 -1.15 -22.97
CA PHE A 97 -2.54 -1.72 -22.38
C PHE A 97 -2.18 -2.75 -21.31
N LEU A 98 -2.82 -2.65 -20.15
CA LEU A 98 -2.63 -3.58 -19.04
C LEU A 98 -3.87 -4.46 -18.91
N SER A 99 -3.74 -5.73 -19.32
CA SER A 99 -4.83 -6.70 -19.32
C SER A 99 -5.29 -7.04 -17.91
N PRO A 100 -6.47 -7.68 -17.74
CA PRO A 100 -6.92 -8.15 -16.44
C PRO A 100 -5.89 -9.04 -15.74
N PHE A 101 -5.63 -8.76 -14.47
CA PHE A 101 -4.66 -9.48 -13.62
C PHE A 101 -3.19 -9.43 -14.09
N GLU A 102 -2.89 -8.66 -15.12
CA GLU A 102 -1.55 -8.46 -15.65
C GLU A 102 -0.76 -7.45 -14.80
N TYR A 103 0.57 -7.55 -14.87
CA TYR A 103 1.49 -6.61 -14.24
C TYR A 103 2.58 -6.17 -15.21
N ILE A 104 3.06 -4.94 -15.01
CA ILE A 104 4.24 -4.40 -15.69
C ILE A 104 5.27 -4.05 -14.64
N LYS A 105 6.51 -4.51 -14.87
CA LYS A 105 7.66 -4.20 -14.04
C LYS A 105 8.53 -3.15 -14.72
N ILE A 106 8.79 -2.06 -14.02
CA ILE A 106 9.64 -0.97 -14.47
C ILE A 106 10.96 -1.01 -13.69
N ASP A 107 12.08 -1.27 -14.38
CA ASP A 107 13.40 -1.36 -13.75
C ASP A 107 14.20 -0.05 -13.85
N THR A 108 15.28 0.02 -13.09
CA THR A 108 16.18 1.19 -13.06
C THR A 108 17.02 1.34 -14.33
N SER A 109 17.67 0.29 -14.84
CA SER A 109 18.82 0.41 -15.75
C SER A 109 18.60 0.09 -17.22
N GLY A 110 17.50 -0.56 -17.60
CA GLY A 110 17.11 -0.80 -18.99
C GLY A 110 17.20 -2.25 -19.42
N LYS A 111 17.09 -3.20 -18.49
CA LYS A 111 17.16 -4.64 -18.80
C LYS A 111 15.80 -5.22 -19.21
N SER A 112 14.71 -4.60 -18.80
CA SER A 112 13.32 -4.95 -19.15
C SER A 112 12.76 -4.03 -20.25
N GLU A 113 11.56 -4.39 -20.72
CA GLU A 113 10.81 -3.59 -21.71
C GLU A 113 10.50 -2.17 -21.22
N HIS A 114 10.21 -2.02 -19.92
CA HIS A 114 9.88 -0.75 -19.30
C HIS A 114 10.97 -0.38 -18.29
N SER A 115 11.62 0.77 -18.48
CA SER A 115 12.73 1.18 -17.61
C SER A 115 12.92 2.69 -17.53
N PHE A 116 13.43 3.15 -16.38
CA PHE A 116 13.93 4.52 -16.21
C PHE A 116 15.17 4.81 -17.06
N GLY A 117 15.90 3.79 -17.52
CA GLY A 117 17.12 3.97 -18.33
C GLY A 117 18.24 4.70 -17.57
N SER A 118 18.26 4.60 -16.25
CA SER A 118 19.20 5.27 -15.37
C SER A 118 20.45 4.43 -15.12
N ASN A 119 21.62 5.07 -15.18
CA ASN A 119 22.89 4.45 -14.79
C ASN A 119 23.18 4.59 -13.28
N GLN A 120 22.20 5.05 -12.50
CA GLN A 120 22.27 5.21 -11.04
C GLN A 120 20.97 4.68 -10.41
N PRO A 121 21.02 4.20 -9.16
CA PRO A 121 19.82 3.88 -8.39
C PRO A 121 18.78 5.01 -8.44
N VAL A 122 17.51 4.63 -8.64
CA VAL A 122 16.40 5.58 -8.70
C VAL A 122 15.72 5.69 -7.34
N TRP A 123 15.69 4.60 -6.58
CA TRP A 123 14.96 4.49 -5.33
C TRP A 123 15.89 4.67 -4.12
N ASN A 124 15.56 5.58 -3.21
CA ASN A 124 16.39 5.81 -2.05
C ASN A 124 16.24 4.69 -1.00
N ASN A 125 17.30 3.93 -0.77
CA ASN A 125 17.38 2.87 0.25
C ASN A 125 16.98 3.27 1.69
N ARG A 126 16.98 4.57 2.03
CA ARG A 126 16.49 5.07 3.32
C ARG A 126 14.97 5.20 3.40
N GLY A 127 14.31 5.38 2.27
CA GLY A 127 12.88 5.57 2.16
C GLY A 127 12.52 6.51 1.01
N ASP A 128 11.50 6.13 0.24
CA ASP A 128 11.01 6.93 -0.87
C ASP A 128 9.50 6.81 -1.08
N LEU A 129 8.95 7.64 -1.97
CA LEU A 129 7.54 7.62 -2.38
C LEU A 129 7.48 7.37 -3.89
N GLY A 130 6.91 6.25 -4.28
CA GLY A 130 6.53 5.96 -5.67
C GLY A 130 5.09 6.37 -5.90
N THR A 131 4.83 7.14 -6.97
CA THR A 131 3.49 7.60 -7.32
C THR A 131 3.17 7.23 -8.76
N LEU A 132 2.03 6.58 -8.98
CA LEU A 132 1.46 6.37 -10.31
C LEU A 132 0.47 7.48 -10.60
N VAL A 133 0.67 8.19 -11.70
CA VAL A 133 -0.11 9.36 -12.11
C VAL A 133 -0.67 9.12 -13.51
N ASN A 134 -1.96 9.39 -13.71
CA ASN A 134 -2.58 9.25 -15.02
C ASN A 134 -2.20 10.40 -15.96
N HIS A 135 -2.58 10.29 -17.24
CA HIS A 135 -2.31 11.32 -18.25
C HIS A 135 -2.96 12.69 -17.97
N HIS A 136 -3.91 12.78 -17.04
CA HIS A 136 -4.52 14.04 -16.56
C HIS A 136 -3.82 14.63 -15.33
N GLY A 137 -2.74 14.01 -14.83
CA GLY A 137 -2.04 14.45 -13.62
C GLY A 137 -2.70 14.00 -12.31
N GLN A 138 -3.68 13.10 -12.35
CA GLN A 138 -4.33 12.58 -11.15
C GLN A 138 -3.53 11.39 -10.59
N THR A 139 -3.27 11.40 -9.29
CA THR A 139 -2.65 10.25 -8.60
C THR A 139 -3.61 9.08 -8.55
N VAL A 140 -3.18 7.95 -9.12
CA VAL A 140 -3.93 6.69 -9.15
C VAL A 140 -3.57 5.82 -7.97
N SER A 141 -2.27 5.66 -7.71
CA SER A 141 -1.74 4.82 -6.65
C SER A 141 -0.45 5.41 -6.09
N SER A 142 -0.12 5.10 -4.85
CA SER A 142 1.09 5.58 -4.18
C SER A 142 1.60 4.54 -3.20
N PHE A 143 2.92 4.35 -3.18
CA PHE A 143 3.60 3.34 -2.41
C PHE A 143 4.79 3.98 -1.68
N ILE A 144 4.84 3.84 -0.36
CA ILE A 144 5.82 4.53 0.49
C ILE A 144 6.51 3.55 1.42
N TYR A 145 7.80 3.77 1.67
CA TYR A 145 8.61 2.88 2.49
C TYR A 145 9.71 3.65 3.25
N GLY A 146 10.37 2.94 4.17
CA GLY A 146 11.49 3.47 4.96
C GLY A 146 11.12 4.72 5.74
N ASP A 147 12.06 5.67 5.83
CA ASP A 147 11.94 6.94 6.56
C ASP A 147 10.68 7.72 6.20
N LYS A 148 10.28 7.69 4.94
CA LYS A 148 9.10 8.43 4.48
C LYS A 148 7.80 7.81 5.00
N ALA A 149 7.78 6.51 5.29
CA ALA A 149 6.64 5.81 5.85
C ALA A 149 6.52 5.97 7.38
N HIS A 150 7.60 6.31 8.08
CA HIS A 150 7.62 6.42 9.55
C HIS A 150 6.50 7.26 10.15
N PRO A 151 6.23 8.51 9.71
CA PRO A 151 5.19 9.34 10.31
C PRO A 151 3.76 8.84 10.06
N HIS A 152 3.60 7.77 9.28
CA HIS A 152 2.31 7.24 8.85
C HIS A 152 1.97 5.88 9.47
N ALA A 153 2.96 5.14 9.97
CA ALA A 153 2.77 3.87 10.66
C ALA A 153 2.79 4.10 12.18
N ILE A 154 1.61 4.16 12.80
CA ILE A 154 1.49 4.36 14.25
C ILE A 154 1.00 3.09 14.94
N ILE A 155 1.43 2.88 16.17
CA ILE A 155 0.77 1.92 17.07
C ILE A 155 -0.48 2.63 17.63
N SER A 156 -1.65 2.29 17.09
CA SER A 156 -2.91 2.96 17.44
C SER A 156 -3.52 2.44 18.72
N HIS A 157 -3.32 1.16 19.02
CA HIS A 157 -3.93 0.51 20.17
C HIS A 157 -3.14 -0.73 20.62
N VAL A 158 -3.17 -1.00 21.92
CA VAL A 158 -2.70 -2.26 22.50
C VAL A 158 -3.81 -2.80 23.38
N ASN A 159 -4.33 -3.98 23.04
CA ASN A 159 -5.26 -4.73 23.86
C ASN A 159 -4.46 -5.69 24.75
N TYR A 160 -4.26 -5.32 26.02
CA TYR A 160 -3.36 -6.03 26.96
C TYR A 160 -4.09 -6.71 28.13
N ASP A 161 -5.40 -6.54 28.31
CA ASP A 161 -6.20 -7.23 29.33
C ASP A 161 -7.09 -8.28 28.63
N GLY A 162 -6.43 -9.34 28.16
CA GLY A 162 -7.07 -10.42 27.43
C GLY A 162 -8.11 -11.16 28.26
N LYS A 163 -9.21 -11.60 27.64
CA LYS A 163 -10.27 -12.36 28.31
C LYS A 163 -10.01 -13.86 28.29
N GLU A 164 -9.06 -14.33 27.48
CA GLU A 164 -8.67 -15.74 27.43
C GLU A 164 -7.82 -16.13 28.64
N PHE A 165 -8.46 -16.80 29.60
CA PHE A 165 -7.82 -17.23 30.86
C PHE A 165 -6.55 -18.06 30.61
N ARG A 166 -5.40 -17.53 31.07
CA ARG A 166 -4.01 -18.08 31.04
C ARG A 166 -3.20 -17.88 29.75
N SER A 167 -3.81 -17.89 28.57
CA SER A 167 -3.09 -17.64 27.32
C SER A 167 -3.04 -16.16 26.96
N GLU A 168 -4.10 -15.42 27.31
CA GLU A 168 -4.34 -14.04 26.84
C GLU A 168 -4.10 -13.92 25.32
N GLY A 169 -4.48 -14.97 24.57
CA GLY A 169 -4.22 -15.07 23.13
C GLY A 169 -4.95 -14.00 22.32
N ASP A 170 -6.03 -13.45 22.89
CA ASP A 170 -6.85 -12.37 22.35
C ASP A 170 -6.25 -10.97 22.55
N GLU A 171 -5.12 -10.86 23.23
CA GLU A 171 -4.33 -9.64 23.24
C GLU A 171 -3.74 -9.36 21.86
N TYR A 172 -3.63 -8.08 21.49
CA TYR A 172 -3.03 -7.68 20.23
C TYR A 172 -2.48 -6.25 20.27
N VAL A 173 -1.53 -6.00 19.37
CA VAL A 173 -1.11 -4.65 19.00
C VAL A 173 -1.72 -4.30 17.66
N GLU A 174 -2.36 -3.14 17.57
CA GLU A 174 -2.88 -2.58 16.33
C GLU A 174 -1.92 -1.54 15.76
N ILE A 175 -1.56 -1.69 14.50
CA ILE A 175 -0.78 -0.72 13.73
C ILE A 175 -1.71 -0.11 12.70
N HIS A 176 -1.77 1.22 12.67
CA HIS A 176 -2.64 1.99 11.79
C HIS A 176 -1.82 2.82 10.80
N ASN A 177 -2.23 2.78 9.53
CA ASN A 177 -1.73 3.66 8.50
C ASN A 177 -2.56 4.95 8.47
N THR A 178 -1.98 6.07 8.88
CA THR A 178 -2.67 7.37 8.90
C THR A 178 -2.62 8.11 7.56
N SER A 179 -2.06 7.50 6.51
CA SER A 179 -1.82 8.13 5.23
C SER A 179 -2.67 7.56 4.11
N GLU A 180 -2.58 8.23 2.95
CA GLU A 180 -3.21 7.83 1.70
C GLU A 180 -2.33 6.93 0.83
N TYR A 181 -1.20 6.48 1.37
CA TYR A 181 -0.21 5.69 0.68
C TYR A 181 -0.28 4.24 1.15
N THR A 182 -0.01 3.29 0.27
CA THR A 182 0.29 1.92 0.70
C THR A 182 1.65 1.93 1.41
N LEU A 183 1.70 1.51 2.67
CA LEU A 183 2.96 1.41 3.43
C LEU A 183 3.58 0.05 3.20
N ASP A 184 4.89 0.02 2.95
CA ASP A 184 5.69 -1.19 3.04
C ASP A 184 6.21 -1.38 4.47
N LEU A 185 5.81 -2.49 5.10
CA LEU A 185 6.24 -2.90 6.43
C LEU A 185 7.17 -4.12 6.36
N SER A 186 7.62 -4.51 5.16
CA SER A 186 8.49 -5.67 4.98
C SER A 186 9.72 -5.60 5.88
N GLN A 187 9.93 -6.65 6.68
CA GLN A 187 11.04 -6.78 7.63
C GLN A 187 11.05 -5.75 8.77
N TRP A 188 9.97 -4.97 8.95
CA TRP A 188 9.78 -4.21 10.18
C TRP A 188 9.51 -5.17 11.34
N ARG A 189 9.67 -4.67 12.56
CA ARG A 189 9.55 -5.47 13.78
C ARG A 189 8.67 -4.80 14.80
N LEU A 190 7.86 -5.62 15.46
CA LEU A 190 7.13 -5.24 16.65
C LEU A 190 7.81 -5.86 17.87
N GLU A 191 8.41 -5.02 18.71
CA GLU A 191 9.20 -5.40 19.87
C GLU A 191 8.45 -5.04 21.15
N ALA A 192 8.37 -5.98 22.10
CA ALA A 192 7.85 -5.69 23.44
C ALA A 192 8.90 -4.96 24.28
N LEU A 193 8.49 -4.04 25.17
CA LEU A 193 9.44 -3.24 25.95
C LEU A 193 10.03 -3.96 27.17
N LEU A 194 9.28 -4.91 27.74
CA LEU A 194 9.61 -5.54 29.03
C LEU A 194 10.15 -6.97 28.89
N ASN A 195 10.27 -7.47 27.67
CA ASN A 195 10.79 -8.80 27.38
C ASN A 195 11.39 -8.83 25.96
N ASP A 196 12.08 -9.91 25.62
CA ASP A 196 12.80 -10.04 24.34
C ASP A 196 11.90 -10.51 23.17
N ASN A 197 10.56 -10.48 23.31
CA ASN A 197 9.68 -10.93 22.23
C ASN A 197 9.65 -9.90 21.10
N CYS A 198 9.85 -10.43 19.89
CA CYS A 198 9.93 -9.66 18.67
C CYS A 198 9.20 -10.39 17.55
N PHE A 199 8.21 -9.74 16.94
CA PHE A 199 7.57 -10.21 15.72
C PHE A 199 8.19 -9.50 14.52
N VAL A 200 8.54 -10.25 13.47
CA VAL A 200 9.07 -9.69 12.23
C VAL A 200 8.01 -9.81 11.14
N PHE A 201 7.63 -8.70 10.53
CA PHE A 201 6.72 -8.71 9.40
C PHE A 201 7.36 -9.44 8.20
N PRO A 202 6.66 -10.40 7.57
CA PRO A 202 7.13 -11.06 6.37
C PRO A 202 7.50 -10.08 5.25
N GLU A 203 8.35 -10.52 4.32
CA GLU A 203 8.51 -9.81 3.03
C GLU A 203 7.16 -9.62 2.34
N ASP A 204 7.05 -8.54 1.56
CA ASP A 204 5.83 -8.09 0.89
C ASP A 204 4.66 -7.75 1.82
N THR A 205 4.91 -7.51 3.11
CA THR A 205 3.86 -7.03 4.03
C THR A 205 3.53 -5.58 3.74
N GLN A 206 2.31 -5.33 3.29
CA GLN A 206 1.83 -4.00 2.92
C GLN A 206 0.61 -3.62 3.74
N LEU A 207 0.53 -2.35 4.16
CA LEU A 207 -0.64 -1.82 4.84
C LEU A 207 -1.34 -0.78 3.96
N ALA A 208 -2.59 -1.08 3.59
CA ALA A 208 -3.39 -0.25 2.71
C ALA A 208 -3.67 1.16 3.30
N PRO A 209 -4.02 2.15 2.45
CA PRO A 209 -4.37 3.50 2.89
C PRO A 209 -5.47 3.53 3.94
N LEU A 210 -5.25 4.25 5.05
CA LEU A 210 -6.24 4.47 6.11
C LEU A 210 -6.82 3.19 6.73
N THR A 211 -6.07 2.08 6.70
CA THR A 211 -6.46 0.81 7.34
C THR A 211 -5.54 0.49 8.52
N SER A 212 -5.94 -0.53 9.28
CA SER A 212 -5.13 -1.09 10.38
C SER A 212 -4.84 -2.56 10.13
N LEU A 213 -3.75 -3.04 10.72
CA LEU A 213 -3.44 -4.46 10.89
C LEU A 213 -3.28 -4.78 12.38
N ARG A 214 -3.39 -6.05 12.74
CA ARG A 214 -3.26 -6.51 14.13
C ARG A 214 -2.25 -7.63 14.26
N VAL A 215 -1.44 -7.58 15.31
CA VAL A 215 -0.52 -8.66 15.69
C VAL A 215 -0.95 -9.21 17.04
N PHE A 216 -1.54 -10.40 17.04
CA PHE A 216 -2.06 -11.07 18.23
C PHE A 216 -0.96 -11.79 19.01
N THR A 217 -1.14 -11.93 20.33
CA THR A 217 -0.32 -12.80 21.17
C THR A 217 -0.37 -14.23 20.65
N ASN A 218 -1.58 -14.76 20.41
CA ASN A 218 -1.77 -16.10 19.86
C ASN A 218 -3.14 -16.27 19.20
N LYS A 219 -3.17 -16.25 17.87
CA LYS A 219 -4.39 -16.52 17.09
C LYS A 219 -4.12 -17.57 16.03
N ALA A 220 -4.84 -18.70 16.10
CA ALA A 220 -4.65 -19.83 15.18
C ALA A 220 -5.29 -19.63 13.79
N SER A 221 -6.39 -18.87 13.72
CA SER A 221 -7.09 -18.56 12.47
C SER A 221 -6.97 -17.06 12.21
N LEU A 222 -6.16 -16.70 11.23
CA LEU A 222 -5.89 -15.31 10.85
C LEU A 222 -6.76 -14.93 9.63
N GLU A 223 -7.29 -13.71 9.67
CA GLU A 223 -7.88 -13.03 8.51
C GLU A 223 -6.83 -12.13 7.83
N ASP A 224 -7.23 -11.46 6.74
CA ASP A 224 -6.38 -10.46 6.09
C ASP A 224 -6.01 -9.35 7.07
N ASN A 225 -4.75 -8.88 7.02
CA ASN A 225 -4.18 -7.92 7.97
C ASN A 225 -4.13 -8.38 9.43
N GLU A 226 -4.18 -9.69 9.69
CA GLU A 226 -3.92 -10.25 11.01
C GLU A 226 -2.65 -11.12 11.01
N TYR A 227 -1.87 -10.96 12.08
CA TYR A 227 -0.66 -11.70 12.35
C TYR A 227 -0.69 -12.24 13.78
N SER A 228 0.21 -13.17 14.09
CA SER A 228 0.29 -13.76 15.42
C SER A 228 1.75 -14.02 15.78
N PHE A 229 2.13 -13.67 17.02
CA PHE A 229 3.38 -14.10 17.63
C PHE A 229 3.42 -15.63 17.80
N ASN A 230 2.26 -16.29 17.82
CA ASN A 230 2.08 -17.71 18.13
C ASN A 230 2.68 -18.07 19.50
N SER A 231 2.62 -17.13 20.45
CA SER A 231 3.16 -17.32 21.78
C SER A 231 2.22 -18.17 22.63
N PRO A 232 2.69 -19.23 23.30
CA PRO A 232 1.83 -20.01 24.21
C PRO A 232 1.55 -19.28 25.54
N THR A 233 2.17 -18.12 25.78
CA THR A 233 2.05 -17.33 27.00
C THR A 233 1.76 -15.87 26.68
N ALA A 234 1.08 -15.18 27.60
CA ALA A 234 0.87 -13.73 27.56
C ALA A 234 2.18 -12.97 27.30
N LEU A 235 2.09 -11.92 26.48
CA LEU A 235 3.23 -11.10 26.08
C LEU A 235 3.20 -9.72 26.71
N TRP A 236 2.00 -9.23 27.03
CA TRP A 236 1.75 -7.88 27.49
C TRP A 236 1.50 -7.90 29.00
N ASN A 237 2.15 -7.01 29.74
CA ASN A 237 2.05 -7.00 31.19
C ASN A 237 0.87 -6.13 31.65
N ASN A 238 0.00 -6.67 32.51
CA ASN A 238 -1.15 -5.97 33.07
C ASN A 238 -0.80 -4.84 34.06
N ASP A 239 0.41 -4.85 34.64
CA ASP A 239 0.87 -3.84 35.61
C ASP A 239 1.65 -2.67 34.96
N GLY A 240 1.56 -2.57 33.63
CA GLY A 240 2.21 -1.55 32.81
C GLY A 240 3.24 -2.15 31.86
N GLY A 241 3.35 -1.54 30.68
CA GLY A 241 4.18 -2.08 29.61
C GLY A 241 4.12 -1.24 28.34
N GLY A 242 4.45 -1.87 27.22
CA GLY A 242 4.40 -1.22 25.92
C GLY A 242 5.16 -1.98 24.85
N CYS A 243 5.15 -1.40 23.66
CA CYS A 243 5.80 -1.95 22.48
C CYS A 243 6.39 -0.85 21.59
N LYS A 244 7.31 -1.26 20.73
CA LYS A 244 7.94 -0.44 19.70
C LYS A 244 7.75 -1.06 18.34
N LEU A 245 7.54 -0.21 17.35
CA LEU A 245 7.63 -0.54 15.94
C LEU A 245 9.01 -0.07 15.46
N ILE A 246 9.81 -1.01 14.95
CA ILE A 246 11.16 -0.78 14.47
C ILE A 246 11.20 -1.10 12.97
N ASP A 247 11.84 -0.27 12.16
CA ASP A 247 11.95 -0.51 10.72
C ASP A 247 13.04 -1.53 10.35
N TYR A 248 13.17 -1.82 9.05
CA TYR A 248 14.18 -2.74 8.50
C TYR A 248 15.64 -2.26 8.65
N GLN A 249 15.87 -1.05 9.18
CA GLN A 249 17.21 -0.48 9.45
C GLN A 249 17.46 -0.28 10.95
N ASP A 250 16.68 -0.94 11.81
CA ASP A 250 16.78 -0.87 13.28
C ASP A 250 16.45 0.52 13.86
N ARG A 251 15.60 1.29 13.18
CA ARG A 251 15.16 2.62 13.64
C ARG A 251 13.78 2.54 14.26
N GLU A 252 13.60 3.19 15.41
CA GLU A 252 12.30 3.31 16.04
C GLU A 252 11.37 4.20 15.20
N VAL A 253 10.23 3.64 14.82
CA VAL A 253 9.18 4.29 14.03
C VAL A 253 8.09 4.85 14.94
N SER A 254 7.61 4.02 15.86
CA SER A 254 6.54 4.36 16.79
C SER A 254 6.75 3.59 18.08
N SER A 255 6.31 4.15 19.20
CA SER A 255 6.26 3.45 20.49
C SER A 255 4.96 3.76 21.22
N TYR A 256 4.50 2.80 22.02
CA TYR A 256 3.27 2.90 22.80
C TYR A 256 3.53 2.34 24.19
N ASN A 257 3.11 3.08 25.23
CA ASN A 257 3.17 2.66 26.63
C ASN A 257 1.78 2.77 27.26
N TYR A 258 1.47 1.88 28.20
CA TYR A 258 0.20 1.86 28.94
C TYR A 258 0.42 1.51 30.41
#